data_AF-A0A7C2XQ37-F1
#
_entry.id   AF-A0A7C2XQ37-F1
#
_cell.length_a   1.000
_cell.length_b   1.000
_cell.length_c   1.000
_cell.angle_alpha   90.00
_cell.angle_beta   90.00
_cell.angle_gamma   90.00
#
_symmetry.space_group_name_H-M   'P 1'
#
loop_
_entity.id
_entity.type
_entity.pdbx_description
1 polymer ?
#
loop_
_entity_poly.entity_id
_entity_poly.type
_entity_poly.pdbx_seq_one_letter_code
_entity_poly.pdbx_strand_id
1 'polypeptide(L)'
;PFDLLIRSMLRRLWQLVLVHGDETRTLDHRPLIERARAVPILHQALTWCDWERYSHRQRTKMRLGGFIGEVEYELGESAQAEFLPLLIAGEFLHVGTGTTFGLGKYELKASGDDSMATAP
;
A
#
# COMPACT_ATOMS: atom_id res chain seq x y z
N PRO A 1 -2.27 -9.70 4.29
CA PRO A 1 -2.78 -10.02 2.94
C PRO A 1 -2.30 -8.99 1.90
N PHE A 2 -1.56 -9.41 0.88
CA PHE A 2 -1.02 -8.54 -0.17
C PHE A 2 -2.13 -7.93 -1.05
N ASP A 3 -3.18 -8.69 -1.34
CA ASP A 3 -4.35 -8.22 -2.11
C ASP A 3 -5.06 -7.01 -1.47
N LEU A 4 -5.08 -6.91 -0.14
CA LEU A 4 -5.62 -5.76 0.58
C LEU A 4 -4.84 -4.48 0.24
N LEU A 5 -3.51 -4.57 0.22
CA LEU A 5 -2.61 -3.48 -0.13
C LEU A 5 -2.87 -3.04 -1.57
N ILE A 6 -2.90 -3.99 -2.51
CA ILE A 6 -3.18 -3.74 -3.93
C ILE A 6 -4.56 -3.09 -4.14
N ARG A 7 -5.62 -3.61 -3.51
CA ARG A 7 -6.97 -3.01 -3.55
C ARG A 7 -6.95 -1.56 -3.06
N SER A 8 -6.21 -1.28 -1.99
CA SER A 8 -6.14 0.06 -1.42
C SER A 8 -5.45 1.06 -2.36
N MET A 9 -4.41 0.64 -3.08
CA MET A 9 -3.72 1.42 -4.11
C MET A 9 -4.60 1.64 -5.34
N LEU A 10 -5.22 0.58 -5.86
CA LEU A 10 -6.10 0.65 -7.03
C LEU A 10 -7.27 1.61 -6.81
N ARG A 11 -7.88 1.57 -5.61
CA ARG A 11 -8.94 2.51 -5.26
C ARG A 11 -8.47 3.96 -5.37
N ARG A 12 -7.24 4.25 -4.96
CA ARG A 12 -6.69 5.60 -5.03
C ARG A 12 -6.33 6.01 -6.45
N LEU A 13 -5.71 5.12 -7.21
CA LEU A 13 -5.42 5.36 -8.62
C LEU A 13 -6.71 5.64 -9.39
N TRP A 14 -7.77 4.88 -9.11
CA TRP A 14 -9.08 5.10 -9.69
C TRP A 14 -9.66 6.47 -9.35
N GLN A 15 -9.52 6.94 -8.10
CA GLN A 15 -9.95 8.29 -7.74
C GLN A 15 -9.20 9.37 -8.53
N LEU A 16 -7.91 9.20 -8.79
CA LEU A 16 -7.14 10.13 -9.60
C LEU A 16 -7.60 10.12 -11.07
N VAL A 17 -7.82 8.93 -11.63
CA VAL A 17 -8.34 8.78 -13.00
C VAL A 17 -9.72 9.40 -13.13
N LEU A 18 -10.61 9.20 -12.15
CA LEU A 18 -11.96 9.77 -12.17
C LEU A 18 -11.96 11.31 -12.14
N VAL A 19 -10.99 11.95 -11.48
CA VAL A 19 -10.95 13.41 -11.33
C VAL A 19 -10.12 14.09 -12.42
N HIS A 20 -9.09 13.41 -12.93
CA HIS A 20 -8.08 14.01 -13.82
C HIS A 20 -7.89 13.29 -15.16
N GLY A 21 -8.47 12.12 -15.35
CA GLY A 21 -8.35 11.33 -16.58
C GLY A 21 -9.50 11.58 -17.54
N ASP A 22 -9.24 11.40 -18.83
CA ASP A 22 -10.30 11.28 -19.84
C ASP A 22 -11.02 9.93 -19.67
N GLU A 23 -12.35 9.96 -19.59
CA GLU A 23 -13.23 8.92 -19.01
C GLU A 23 -13.28 7.50 -19.65
N THR A 24 -12.24 6.99 -20.31
CA THR A 24 -12.46 5.90 -21.29
C THR A 24 -11.90 4.51 -20.99
N ARG A 25 -11.44 4.19 -19.77
CA ARG A 25 -11.03 2.81 -19.46
C ARG A 25 -11.56 2.28 -18.14
N THR A 26 -12.62 1.47 -18.21
CA THR A 26 -12.93 0.47 -17.18
C THR A 26 -11.82 -0.58 -17.15
N LEU A 27 -10.88 -0.44 -16.23
CA LEU A 27 -9.92 -1.50 -15.90
C LEU A 27 -10.64 -2.56 -15.06
N ASP A 28 -10.82 -3.76 -15.65
CA ASP A 28 -11.18 -4.92 -14.85
C ASP A 28 -9.99 -5.31 -13.97
N HIS A 29 -10.08 -4.92 -12.70
CA HIS A 29 -9.04 -5.12 -11.70
C HIS A 29 -9.19 -6.46 -10.96
N ARG A 30 -10.25 -7.25 -11.25
CA ARG A 30 -10.47 -8.55 -10.60
C ARG A 30 -9.33 -9.54 -10.86
N PRO A 31 -8.83 -9.72 -12.10
CA PRO A 31 -7.74 -10.66 -12.35
C PRO A 31 -6.44 -10.27 -11.61
N LEU A 32 -6.16 -8.97 -11.54
CA LEU A 32 -4.99 -8.42 -10.84
C LEU A 32 -5.06 -8.72 -9.33
N ILE A 33 -6.23 -8.54 -8.73
CA ILE A 33 -6.47 -8.86 -7.33
C ILE A 33 -6.34 -10.35 -7.04
N GLU A 34 -6.88 -11.21 -7.90
CA GLU A 34 -6.78 -12.66 -7.70
C GLU A 34 -5.32 -13.12 -7.76
N ARG A 35 -4.50 -12.55 -8.67
CA ARG A 35 -3.05 -12.78 -8.64
C ARG A 35 -2.39 -12.25 -7.37
N ALA A 36 -2.80 -11.09 -6.88
CA ALA A 36 -2.29 -10.53 -5.63
C ALA A 36 -2.59 -11.42 -4.40
N ARG A 37 -3.65 -12.23 -4.42
CA ARG A 37 -3.92 -13.20 -3.34
C ARG A 37 -2.92 -14.34 -3.28
N ALA A 38 -2.28 -14.66 -4.41
CA ALA A 38 -1.31 -15.74 -4.50
C ALA A 38 0.08 -15.35 -4.00
N VAL A 39 0.31 -14.06 -3.72
CA VAL A 39 1.59 -13.55 -3.19
C VAL A 39 1.71 -13.92 -1.70
N PRO A 40 2.70 -14.74 -1.30
CA PRO A 40 2.86 -15.13 0.08
C PRO A 40 3.54 -14.02 0.90
N ILE A 41 3.29 -14.08 2.21
CA ILE A 41 3.91 -13.20 3.20
C ILE A 41 5.07 -13.98 3.81
N LEU A 42 6.27 -13.40 3.75
CA LEU A 42 7.47 -13.98 4.36
C LEU A 42 7.59 -13.56 5.82
N HIS A 43 7.36 -12.28 6.10
CA HIS A 43 7.45 -11.71 7.44
C HIS A 43 6.35 -10.67 7.65
N GLN A 44 5.84 -10.55 8.88
CA GLN A 44 4.86 -9.53 9.23
C GLN A 44 5.01 -9.12 10.69
N ALA A 45 5.36 -7.85 10.90
CA ALA A 45 5.45 -7.20 12.20
C ALA A 45 4.60 -5.92 12.18
N LEU A 46 3.28 -6.08 12.20
CA LEU A 46 2.32 -4.97 12.16
C LEU A 46 1.60 -4.83 13.50
N THR A 47 1.52 -3.60 14.01
CA THR A 47 0.76 -3.24 15.20
C THR A 47 -0.34 -2.25 14.84
N TRP A 48 -1.54 -2.46 15.38
CA TRP A 48 -2.63 -1.49 15.27
C TRP A 48 -2.37 -0.33 16.23
N CYS A 49 -2.33 0.89 15.70
CA CYS A 49 -2.18 2.11 16.47
C CYS A 49 -3.43 2.97 16.28
N ASP A 50 -4.11 3.30 17.38
CA ASP A 50 -5.23 4.26 17.40
C ASP A 50 -4.73 5.61 17.91
N TRP A 51 -4.76 6.63 17.04
CA TRP A 51 -4.55 8.01 17.46
C TRP A 51 -5.88 8.77 17.49
N GLU A 52 -6.18 9.48 18.58
CA GLU A 52 -7.33 10.39 18.65
C GLU A 52 -6.95 11.84 18.29
N ARG A 53 -7.62 12.43 17.30
CA ARG A 53 -7.50 13.87 17.00
C ARG A 53 -8.83 14.57 17.28
N TYR A 54 -8.80 15.66 18.03
CA TYR A 54 -9.98 16.50 18.20
C TYR A 54 -10.19 17.39 16.97
N SER A 55 -11.32 17.24 16.28
CA SER A 55 -11.71 18.07 15.14
C SER A 55 -12.46 19.29 15.64
N HIS A 56 -11.81 20.45 15.59
CA HIS A 56 -12.45 21.71 16.02
C HIS A 56 -13.65 22.11 15.15
N ARG A 57 -13.64 21.72 13.86
CA ARG A 57 -14.72 21.99 12.89
C ARG A 57 -15.98 21.17 13.19
N GLN A 58 -15.82 19.91 13.59
CA GLN A 58 -16.93 18.99 13.87
C GLN A 58 -17.18 18.81 15.38
N ARG A 59 -16.36 19.45 16.23
CA ARG A 59 -16.33 19.35 17.70
C ARG A 59 -16.33 17.91 18.23
N THR A 60 -15.70 17.00 17.51
CA THR A 60 -15.68 15.56 17.83
C THR A 60 -14.26 14.99 17.83
N LYS A 61 -14.05 13.94 18.62
CA LYS A 61 -12.80 13.15 18.59
C LYS A 61 -12.86 12.18 17.42
N MET A 62 -11.96 12.35 16.48
CA MET A 62 -11.75 11.44 15.36
C MET A 62 -10.78 10.35 15.80
N ARG A 63 -11.13 9.09 15.56
CA ARG A 63 -10.19 7.96 15.65
C ARG A 63 -9.51 7.80 14.30
N LEU A 64 -8.20 8.02 14.29
CA LEU A 64 -7.33 7.84 13.15
C LEU A 64 -6.49 6.59 13.44
N GLY A 65 -7.13 5.43 13.25
CA GLY A 65 -6.51 4.13 13.46
C GLY A 65 -5.86 3.60 12.19
N GLY A 66 -4.77 2.84 12.34
CA GLY A 66 -4.09 2.19 11.23
C GLY A 66 -3.01 1.22 11.70
N PHE A 67 -2.39 0.52 10.73
CA PHE A 67 -1.24 -0.35 10.99
C PHE A 67 0.06 0.43 10.89
N ILE A 68 0.97 0.16 11.83
CA ILE A 68 2.37 0.62 11.80
C ILE A 68 3.26 -0.62 11.92
N GLY A 69 4.34 -0.63 11.15
CA GLY A 69 5.35 -1.69 11.19
C GLY A 69 5.76 -2.11 9.78
N GLU A 70 6.27 -3.33 9.68
CA GLU A 70 6.87 -3.86 8.46
C GLU A 70 6.17 -5.15 8.02
N VAL A 71 6.13 -5.37 6.71
CA VAL A 71 5.63 -6.60 6.10
C VAL A 71 6.46 -6.90 4.86
N GLU A 72 6.80 -8.17 4.70
CA GLU A 72 7.64 -8.67 3.63
C GLU A 72 6.84 -9.68 2.79
N TYR A 73 6.91 -9.53 1.48
CA TYR A 73 6.20 -10.33 0.51
C TYR A 73 7.18 -10.98 -0.45
N GLU A 74 6.93 -12.23 -0.82
CA GLU A 74 7.71 -12.90 -1.86
C GLU A 74 7.12 -12.58 -3.23
N LEU A 75 7.87 -11.87 -4.07
CA LEU A 75 7.47 -11.56 -5.43
C LEU A 75 8.36 -12.31 -6.41
N GLY A 76 7.79 -13.31 -7.10
CA GLY A 76 8.43 -13.88 -8.28
C GLY A 76 8.53 -12.86 -9.41
N GLU A 77 9.38 -13.11 -10.41
CA GLU A 77 9.69 -12.17 -11.50
C GLU A 77 8.44 -11.58 -12.18
N SER A 78 7.47 -12.41 -12.54
CA SER A 78 6.21 -11.97 -13.15
C SER A 78 5.38 -11.08 -12.22
N ALA A 79 5.31 -11.42 -10.93
CA ALA A 79 4.58 -10.63 -9.94
C ALA A 79 5.30 -9.30 -9.66
N GLN A 80 6.63 -9.30 -9.63
CA GLN A 80 7.42 -8.09 -9.49
C GLN A 80 7.16 -7.15 -10.67
N ALA A 81 7.25 -7.63 -11.92
CA ALA A 81 6.98 -6.81 -13.10
C ALA A 81 5.55 -6.23 -13.10
N GLU A 82 4.59 -6.99 -12.60
CA GLU A 82 3.18 -6.58 -12.55
C GLU A 82 2.87 -5.58 -11.44
N PHE A 83 3.35 -5.81 -10.22
CA PHE A 83 2.96 -5.03 -9.04
C PHE A 83 3.92 -3.90 -8.70
N LEU A 84 5.20 -3.97 -9.09
CA LEU A 84 6.20 -2.96 -8.73
C LEU A 84 5.82 -1.53 -9.15
N PRO A 85 5.28 -1.26 -10.35
CA PRO A 85 4.84 0.09 -10.71
C PRO A 85 3.75 0.64 -9.77
N LEU A 86 2.82 -0.23 -9.36
CA LEU A 86 1.74 0.15 -8.44
C LEU A 86 2.26 0.37 -7.00
N LEU A 87 3.20 -0.47 -6.57
CA LEU A 87 3.89 -0.33 -5.29
C LEU A 87 4.75 0.95 -5.25
N ILE A 88 5.39 1.35 -6.33
CA ILE A 88 6.12 2.63 -6.37
C ILE A 88 5.13 3.80 -6.31
N ALA A 89 4.03 3.74 -7.07
CA ALA A 89 3.01 4.77 -7.04
C ALA A 89 2.38 4.94 -5.65
N GLY A 90 2.14 3.84 -4.93
CA GLY A 90 1.57 3.87 -3.59
C GLY A 90 2.47 4.52 -2.53
N GLU A 91 3.79 4.53 -2.72
CA GLU A 91 4.75 5.19 -1.83
C GLU A 91 4.58 6.72 -1.89
N PHE A 92 4.48 7.27 -3.10
CA PHE A 92 4.22 8.71 -3.30
C PHE A 92 2.79 9.11 -2.94
N LEU A 93 1.82 8.25 -3.25
CA LEU A 93 0.41 8.58 -3.05
C LEU A 93 -0.05 8.32 -1.62
N HIS A 94 0.59 7.42 -0.87
CA HIS A 94 0.07 6.79 0.34
C HIS A 94 -1.18 5.93 0.06
N VAL A 95 -1.43 4.97 0.95
CA VAL A 95 -2.51 3.99 0.84
C VAL A 95 -3.53 4.06 1.97
N GLY A 96 -4.73 3.55 1.72
CA GLY A 96 -5.78 3.49 2.76
C GLY A 96 -6.55 4.81 2.96
N THR A 97 -6.95 5.10 4.20
CA THR A 97 -7.79 6.26 4.56
C THR A 97 -6.98 7.27 5.37
N GLY A 98 -7.44 8.53 5.43
CA GLY A 98 -6.77 9.58 6.18
C GLY A 98 -5.41 9.99 5.62
N THR A 99 -5.16 9.73 4.35
CA THR A 99 -3.90 10.01 3.68
C THR A 99 -3.59 11.51 3.56
N THR A 100 -4.64 12.35 3.51
CA THR A 100 -4.53 13.82 3.62
C THR A 100 -4.05 14.29 4.99
N PHE A 101 -4.15 13.44 6.01
CA PHE A 101 -3.57 13.66 7.34
C PHE A 101 -2.19 13.01 7.50
N GLY A 102 -1.58 12.54 6.41
CA GLY A 102 -0.25 11.94 6.40
C GLY A 102 -0.20 10.45 6.74
N LEU A 103 -1.36 9.79 6.89
CA LEU A 103 -1.43 8.35 7.14
C LEU A 103 -1.18 7.53 5.87
N GLY A 104 -0.89 6.24 6.06
CA GLY A 104 -0.77 5.29 4.95
C GLY A 104 0.53 5.40 4.15
N LYS A 105 1.53 6.10 4.69
CA LYS A 105 2.89 6.12 4.15
C LYS A 105 3.55 4.77 4.38
N TYR A 106 4.30 4.33 3.39
CA TYR A 106 5.25 3.24 3.52
C TYR A 106 6.43 3.53 2.59
N GLU A 107 7.52 2.80 2.78
CA GLU A 107 8.71 2.83 1.93
C GLU A 107 8.96 1.41 1.43
N LEU A 108 9.40 1.27 0.18
CA LEU A 108 9.80 -0.02 -0.36
C LEU A 108 11.26 -0.31 -0.02
N LYS A 109 11.52 -1.49 0.53
CA LYS A 109 12.87 -2.01 0.73
C LYS A 109 13.01 -3.31 -0.06
N ALA A 110 14.12 -3.47 -0.75
CA ALA A 110 14.49 -4.75 -1.34
C ALA A 110 15.19 -5.59 -0.27
N SER A 111 14.60 -6.72 0.10
CA SER A 111 15.31 -7.74 0.88
C SER A 111 16.21 -8.52 -0.06
N GLY A 112 17.43 -8.05 -0.26
CA GLY A 112 18.50 -8.87 -0.85
C GLY A 112 18.99 -9.86 0.20
N ASP A 113 19.31 -11.07 -0.22
CA ASP A 113 20.14 -11.98 0.58
C ASP A 113 21.54 -11.34 0.70
N ASP A 114 21.73 -10.47 1.71
CA ASP A 114 23.02 -9.85 2.01
C ASP A 114 23.89 -10.86 2.78
N SER A 115 24.23 -11.93 2.09
CA SER A 115 25.25 -12.89 2.50
C SER A 115 26.44 -12.83 1.56
N MET A 116 26.95 -11.62 1.26
CA MET A 116 28.32 -11.45 0.74
C MET A 116 28.82 -9.98 0.78
N ALA A 117 29.20 -9.48 1.97
CA ALA A 117 30.18 -8.39 2.10
C ALA A 117 30.79 -8.29 3.52
N THR A 118 31.41 -9.37 4.01
CA THR A 118 32.42 -9.25 5.07
C THR A 118 33.77 -8.96 4.42
N ALA A 119 34.29 -7.75 4.64
CA ALA A 119 35.67 -7.45 5.10
C ALA A 119 36.16 -6.08 4.58
N PRO A 120 36.68 -5.21 5.47
CA PRO A 120 37.97 -4.56 5.27
C PRO A 120 39.13 -5.45 5.72
#